data_AF-A0A6C0REL9-F1
#
_entry.id   AF-A0A6C0REL9-F1
#
_cell.length_a   1.000
_cell.length_b   1.000
_cell.length_c   1.000
_cell.angle_alpha   90.00
_cell.angle_beta   90.00
_cell.angle_gamma   90.00
#
_symmetry.space_group_name_H-M   'P 1'
#
loop_
_entity.id
_entity.type
_entity.pdbx_description
1 polymer ?
#
loop_
_entity_poly.entity_id
_entity_poly.type
_entity_poly.pdbx_seq_one_letter_code
_entity_poly.pdbx_strand_id
1 'polypeptide(L)'
;MFNCFFLVGGCSSHKGKDKNPNIIYILTDDLGYGDVSVFNEQSKINTPNIDRLAAEGIQFTDAHTSSVVCTPRYGILTGRYNWRSTLKSGVLTGTSKALITRNRTTVAHLLQKNNSRCSTKK
;
A
#
# COMPACT_ATOMS: atom_id res chain seq x y z
N MET A 1 -8.35 25.16 -48.95
CA MET A 1 -8.92 23.80 -49.02
C MET A 1 -7.92 22.83 -48.41
N PHE A 2 -7.75 22.80 -47.08
CA PHE A 2 -7.05 21.73 -46.36
C PHE A 2 -7.64 21.68 -44.96
N ASN A 3 -8.56 20.73 -44.81
CA ASN A 3 -9.28 20.42 -43.59
C ASN A 3 -8.98 18.95 -43.32
N CYS A 4 -8.28 18.63 -42.24
CA CYS A 4 -8.25 17.25 -41.73
C CYS A 4 -7.96 17.26 -40.23
N PHE A 5 -9.02 17.52 -39.51
CA PHE A 5 -9.18 17.33 -38.07
C PHE A 5 -9.36 15.82 -37.84
N PHE A 6 -8.31 15.11 -37.39
CA PHE A 6 -8.45 13.72 -36.96
C PHE A 6 -8.67 13.68 -35.45
N LEU A 7 -9.95 13.72 -35.07
CA LEU A 7 -10.42 13.46 -33.72
C LEU A 7 -11.02 12.05 -33.72
N VAL A 8 -10.20 11.03 -33.41
CA VAL A 8 -10.73 9.70 -33.08
C VAL A 8 -10.85 9.62 -31.57
N GLY A 9 -12.07 9.96 -31.12
CA GLY A 9 -12.53 9.69 -29.78
C GLY A 9 -12.64 8.18 -29.56
N GLY A 10 -11.82 7.67 -28.64
CA GLY A 10 -11.95 6.32 -28.09
C GLY A 10 -11.99 6.40 -26.57
N CYS A 11 -13.04 7.01 -26.01
CA CYS A 11 -13.32 6.84 -24.58
C CYS A 11 -13.94 5.46 -24.39
N SER A 12 -13.09 4.44 -24.30
CA SER A 12 -13.54 3.13 -23.82
C SER A 12 -13.79 3.27 -22.32
N SER A 13 -15.00 3.68 -21.97
CA SER A 13 -15.51 3.54 -20.61
C SER A 13 -15.54 2.05 -20.31
N HIS A 14 -14.47 1.55 -19.70
CA HIS A 14 -14.40 0.19 -19.23
C HIS A 14 -15.34 0.06 -18.02
N LYS A 15 -16.63 -0.10 -18.27
CA LYS A 15 -17.61 -0.61 -17.30
C LYS A 15 -17.39 -2.12 -17.14
N GLY A 16 -16.23 -2.48 -16.59
CA GLY A 16 -16.00 -3.79 -16.00
C GLY A 16 -16.71 -3.85 -14.65
N LYS A 17 -17.72 -4.72 -14.54
CA LYS A 17 -18.47 -4.98 -13.31
C LYS A 17 -17.59 -5.66 -12.27
N ASP A 18 -16.90 -4.84 -11.48
CA ASP A 18 -16.77 -5.03 -10.05
C ASP A 18 -16.81 -3.63 -9.44
N LYS A 19 -17.93 -3.26 -8.80
CA LYS A 19 -18.08 -1.93 -8.21
C LYS A 19 -17.08 -1.68 -7.06
N ASN A 20 -16.44 -2.74 -6.58
CA ASN A 20 -15.46 -2.73 -5.51
C ASN A 20 -14.21 -3.51 -5.97
N PRO A 21 -13.10 -2.84 -6.34
CA PRO A 21 -11.86 -3.54 -6.67
C PRO A 21 -11.33 -4.31 -5.45
N ASN A 22 -10.67 -5.43 -5.68
CA ASN A 22 -9.94 -6.13 -4.63
C ASN A 22 -8.67 -5.32 -4.29
N ILE A 23 -8.57 -4.87 -3.04
CA ILE A 23 -7.42 -4.11 -2.56
C ILE A 23 -6.52 -5.07 -1.78
N ILE A 24 -5.28 -5.22 -2.24
CA ILE A 24 -4.26 -6.05 -1.61
C ILE A 24 -3.16 -5.14 -1.06
N TYR A 25 -2.94 -5.21 0.26
CA TYR A 25 -1.79 -4.57 0.90
C TYR A 25 -0.67 -5.60 1.07
N ILE A 26 0.46 -5.39 0.40
CA ILE A 26 1.69 -6.15 0.63
C ILE A 26 2.59 -5.27 1.50
N LEU A 27 2.80 -5.68 2.76
CA LEU A 27 3.65 -4.97 3.71
C LEU A 27 4.84 -5.86 4.06
N THR A 28 6.02 -5.45 3.65
CA THR A 28 7.28 -6.14 3.94
C THR A 28 7.84 -5.65 5.29
N ASP A 29 8.49 -6.54 6.03
CA ASP A 29 9.20 -6.20 7.28
C ASP A 29 10.69 -6.06 6.96
N ASP A 30 11.30 -4.97 7.41
CA ASP A 30 12.74 -4.67 7.26
C ASP A 30 13.30 -4.77 5.83
N LEU A 31 12.50 -4.42 4.81
CA LEU A 31 12.95 -4.32 3.43
C LEU A 31 13.58 -2.94 3.17
N GLY A 32 14.85 -2.92 2.77
CA GLY A 32 15.57 -1.72 2.38
C GLY A 32 15.23 -1.25 0.96
N TYR A 33 15.43 0.04 0.69
CA TYR A 33 15.17 0.64 -0.62
C TYR A 33 15.99 -0.02 -1.74
N GLY A 34 17.24 -0.36 -1.47
CA GLY A 34 18.15 -0.99 -2.44
C GLY A 34 18.09 -2.51 -2.52
N ASP A 35 17.17 -3.15 -1.78
CA ASP A 35 17.05 -4.62 -1.77
C ASP A 35 16.26 -5.13 -2.98
N VAL A 36 15.40 -4.31 -3.58
CA VAL A 36 14.62 -4.66 -4.76
C VAL A 36 15.38 -4.27 -6.02
N SER A 37 15.52 -5.19 -6.98
CA SER A 37 16.28 -4.98 -8.22
C SER A 37 15.79 -3.78 -9.03
N VAL A 38 14.49 -3.46 -9.01
CA VAL A 38 13.95 -2.29 -9.72
C VAL A 38 14.50 -0.95 -9.21
N PHE A 39 14.95 -0.87 -7.96
CA PHE A 39 15.52 0.35 -7.37
C PHE A 39 17.05 0.30 -7.24
N ASN A 40 17.66 -0.85 -7.51
CA ASN A 40 19.10 -1.06 -7.45
C ASN A 40 19.51 -2.19 -8.40
N GLU A 41 20.10 -1.83 -9.54
CA GLU A 41 20.59 -2.79 -10.55
C GLU A 41 21.65 -3.75 -9.98
N GLN A 42 22.35 -3.35 -8.91
CA GLN A 42 23.35 -4.17 -8.23
C GLN A 42 22.76 -4.96 -7.04
N SER A 43 21.43 -5.00 -6.89
CA SER A 43 20.81 -5.80 -5.84
C SER A 43 21.21 -7.26 -5.96
N LYS A 44 21.55 -7.87 -4.82
CA LYS A 44 21.92 -9.29 -4.74
C LYS A 44 20.67 -10.18 -4.62
N ILE A 45 19.50 -9.60 -4.38
CA ILE A 45 18.25 -10.33 -4.17
C ILE A 45 17.47 -10.33 -5.48
N ASN A 46 17.15 -11.52 -5.98
CA ASN A 46 16.35 -11.67 -7.17
C ASN A 46 14.86 -11.52 -6.84
N THR A 47 14.22 -10.43 -7.26
CA THR A 47 12.81 -10.12 -6.96
C THR A 47 11.90 -10.09 -8.21
N PRO A 48 11.84 -11.17 -9.03
CA PRO A 48 11.23 -11.12 -10.36
C PRO A 48 9.73 -10.81 -10.33
N ASN A 49 9.02 -11.20 -9.26
CA ASN A 49 7.60 -10.89 -9.11
C ASN A 49 7.36 -9.41 -8.74
N ILE A 50 8.25 -8.81 -7.96
CA ILE A 50 8.15 -7.37 -7.61
C ILE A 50 8.52 -6.55 -8.83
N ASP A 51 9.56 -6.94 -9.56
CA ASP A 51 9.99 -6.28 -10.80
C ASP A 51 8.87 -6.30 -11.85
N ARG A 52 8.16 -7.43 -11.99
CA ARG A 52 6.99 -7.52 -12.86
C ARG A 52 5.87 -6.57 -12.42
N LEU A 53 5.55 -6.52 -11.12
CA LEU A 53 4.55 -5.59 -10.59
C LEU A 53 4.94 -4.12 -10.82
N ALA A 54 6.24 -3.82 -10.73
CA ALA A 54 6.76 -2.48 -10.96
C ALA A 54 6.74 -2.10 -12.45
N ALA A 55 6.98 -3.05 -13.36
CA ALA A 55 6.91 -2.85 -14.81
C ALA A 55 5.47 -2.70 -15.33
N GLU A 56 4.52 -3.41 -14.73
CA GLU A 56 3.09 -3.35 -15.08
C GLU A 56 2.32 -2.25 -14.33
N GLY A 57 2.97 -1.57 -13.37
CA GLY A 57 2.33 -0.68 -12.42
C GLY A 57 2.97 0.70 -12.31
N ILE A 58 2.77 1.34 -11.16
CA ILE A 58 3.35 2.64 -10.83
C ILE A 58 4.45 2.42 -9.77
N GLN A 59 5.59 3.06 -10.00
CA GLN A 59 6.74 3.05 -9.09
C GLN A 59 6.83 4.41 -8.38
N PHE A 60 7.08 4.37 -7.07
CA PHE A 60 7.32 5.57 -6.28
C PHE A 60 8.79 5.62 -5.89
N THR A 61 9.51 6.65 -6.33
CA THR A 61 10.91 6.90 -5.94
C THR A 61 11.01 7.72 -4.65
N ASP A 62 9.90 8.32 -4.22
CA ASP A 62 9.79 9.15 -3.02
C ASP A 62 8.57 8.74 -2.19
N ALA A 63 8.72 7.64 -1.44
CA ALA A 63 7.69 7.10 -0.56
C ALA A 63 8.23 6.95 0.85
N HIS A 64 7.57 7.60 1.82
CA HIS A 64 8.04 7.65 3.20
C HIS A 64 7.09 7.00 4.19
N THR A 65 7.67 6.37 5.20
CA THR A 65 6.96 5.95 6.41
C THR A 65 7.01 7.05 7.47
N SER A 66 5.98 7.12 8.31
CA SER A 66 5.91 8.08 9.42
C SER A 66 6.76 7.68 10.64
N SER A 67 7.46 6.55 10.59
CA SER A 67 8.44 6.11 11.59
C SER A 67 9.36 5.03 11.01
N VAL A 68 10.59 4.95 11.52
CA VAL A 68 11.64 4.01 11.07
C VAL A 68 11.62 2.63 11.73
N VAL A 69 10.75 2.40 12.73
CA VAL A 69 10.62 1.08 13.41
C VAL A 69 9.47 0.25 12.83
N CYS A 70 9.13 -0.93 13.37
CA CYS A 70 8.04 -1.79 12.87
C CYS A 70 6.62 -1.33 13.25
N THR A 71 6.48 -0.36 14.16
CA THR A 71 5.19 0.22 14.59
C THR A 71 4.44 1.13 13.58
N PRO A 72 4.99 1.67 12.45
CA PRO A 72 4.27 2.52 11.51
C PRO A 72 3.16 1.80 10.74
N ARG A 73 3.03 0.47 10.89
CA ARG A 73 1.80 -0.26 10.54
C ARG A 73 0.56 0.40 11.14
N TYR A 74 0.69 1.05 12.30
CA TYR A 74 -0.38 1.88 12.87
C TYR A 74 -0.84 3.00 11.90
N GLY A 75 0.10 3.71 11.27
CA GLY A 75 -0.21 4.76 10.32
C GLY A 75 -0.89 4.25 9.07
N ILE A 76 -0.42 3.12 8.52
CA ILE A 76 -1.02 2.48 7.36
C ILE A 76 -2.46 2.05 7.65
N LEU A 77 -2.69 1.41 8.79
CA LEU A 77 -4.01 0.88 9.14
C LEU A 77 -4.99 1.96 9.57
N THR A 78 -4.55 3.03 10.23
CA THR A 78 -5.44 4.04 10.83
C THR A 78 -5.46 5.38 10.09
N GLY A 79 -4.56 5.60 9.13
CA GLY A 79 -4.39 6.89 8.44
C GLY A 79 -3.88 8.01 9.35
N ARG A 80 -3.21 7.68 10.47
CA ARG A 80 -2.78 8.68 11.46
C ARG A 80 -1.31 8.53 11.80
N TYR A 81 -0.65 9.66 12.02
CA TYR A 81 0.72 9.66 12.49
C TYR A 81 0.91 8.86 13.80
N ASN A 82 2.02 8.15 13.90
CA ASN A 82 2.36 7.29 15.05
C ASN A 82 2.41 8.06 16.38
N TRP A 83 2.83 9.33 16.37
CA TRP A 83 2.88 10.17 17.57
C TRP A 83 1.49 10.43 18.19
N ARG A 84 0.40 10.21 17.45
CA ARG A 84 -0.98 10.27 17.97
C ARG A 84 -1.43 8.97 18.65
N SER A 85 -0.61 7.92 18.63
CA SER A 85 -0.81 6.69 19.41
C SER A 85 -0.32 6.87 20.85
N THR A 86 -0.58 5.89 21.72
CA THR A 86 -0.08 5.90 23.10
C THR A 86 1.40 5.54 23.20
N LEU A 87 1.97 4.88 22.19
CA LEU A 87 3.38 4.50 22.16
C LEU A 87 4.21 5.66 21.57
N LYS A 88 5.10 6.24 22.38
CA LYS A 88 5.94 7.37 21.97
C LYS A 88 7.37 6.98 21.59
N SER A 89 7.82 5.82 22.04
CA SER A 89 9.16 5.30 21.78
C SER A 89 9.13 3.76 21.79
N GLY A 90 10.04 3.15 21.03
CA GLY A 90 10.19 1.71 20.93
C GLY A 90 9.11 1.00 20.09
N VAL A 91 9.01 -0.31 20.29
CA VAL A 91 8.08 -1.20 19.60
C VAL A 91 7.27 -2.00 20.61
N LEU A 92 6.11 -2.50 20.18
CA LEU A 92 5.34 -3.43 21.00
C LEU A 92 6.10 -4.76 21.12
N THR A 93 6.07 -5.34 22.31
CA THR A 93 6.54 -6.71 22.57
C THR A 93 5.36 -7.68 22.59
N GLY A 94 5.62 -8.99 22.60
CA GLY A 94 4.56 -10.01 22.58
C GLY A 94 3.55 -9.93 23.74
N THR A 95 3.90 -9.28 24.85
CA THR A 95 3.04 -9.08 26.03
C THR A 95 2.43 -7.69 26.11
N SER A 96 2.75 -6.80 25.17
CA SER A 96 2.25 -5.43 25.15
C SER A 96 0.76 -5.38 24.84
N LYS A 97 0.05 -4.41 25.42
CA LYS A 97 -1.35 -4.13 25.05
C LYS A 97 -1.42 -3.68 23.59
N ALA A 98 -2.51 -4.06 22.92
CA ALA A 98 -2.76 -3.64 21.55
C ALA A 98 -2.79 -2.10 21.43
N LEU A 99 -2.01 -1.56 20.49
CA LEU A 99 -1.90 -0.11 20.27
C LEU A 99 -3.12 0.48 19.55
N ILE A 100 -3.79 -0.33 18.73
CA ILE A 100 -5.04 0.02 18.06
C ILE A 100 -6.19 -0.40 18.98
N THR A 101 -6.93 0.58 19.50
CA THR A 101 -8.09 0.32 20.35
C THR A 101 -9.27 -0.21 19.52
N ARG A 102 -10.19 -0.96 20.16
CA ARG A 102 -11.35 -1.55 19.46
C ARG A 102 -12.27 -0.51 18.81
N ASN A 103 -12.36 0.69 19.38
CA ASN A 103 -13.15 1.80 18.82
C ASN A 103 -12.41 2.58 17.71
N ARG A 104 -11.21 2.13 17.30
CA ARG A 104 -10.47 2.80 16.23
C ARG A 104 -10.86 2.23 14.87
N THR A 105 -11.43 3.08 14.02
CA THR A 105 -11.60 2.77 12.60
C THR A 105 -10.24 2.53 11.95
N THR A 106 -10.14 1.43 11.21
CA THR A 106 -8.99 1.09 10.36
C THR A 106 -9.44 1.07 8.91
N VAL A 107 -8.50 1.02 7.96
CA VAL A 107 -8.81 0.81 6.55
C VAL A 107 -9.62 -0.47 6.33
N ALA A 108 -9.32 -1.54 7.09
CA ALA A 108 -10.09 -2.78 7.05
C ALA A 108 -11.55 -2.57 7.49
N HIS A 109 -11.78 -1.83 8.58
CA HIS A 109 -13.15 -1.48 9.01
C HIS A 109 -13.88 -0.64 7.96
N LEU A 110 -13.17 0.30 7.31
CA LEU A 110 -13.74 1.16 6.28
C LEU A 110 -14.13 0.35 5.03
N LEU A 111 -13.28 -0.57 4.58
CA LEU A 111 -13.57 -1.44 3.43
C LEU A 111 -14.70 -2.42 3.73
N GLN A 112 -14.76 -2.98 4.95
CA GLN A 112 -15.86 -3.86 5.35
C GLN A 112 -17.22 -3.15 5.37
N LYS A 113 -17.27 -1.88 5.80
CA LYS A 113 -18.50 -1.07 5.73
C LYS A 113 -19.00 -0.86 4.30
N ASN A 114 -18.10 -0.93 3.31
CA ASN A 114 -18.42 -0.84 1.89
C ASN A 114 -18.66 -2.21 1.23
N ASN A 115 -18.96 -3.24 2.03
CA ASN A 115 -19.21 -4.62 1.60
C ASN A 115 -18.00 -5.34 0.99
N SER A 116 -16.78 -4.92 1.29
CA SER A 116 -15.58 -5.69 0.92
C SER A 116 -15.28 -6.78 1.94
N ARG A 117 -14.96 -7.99 1.47
CA ARG A 117 -14.46 -9.06 2.33
C ARG A 117 -13.01 -8.76 2.73
N CYS A 118 -12.70 -8.86 4.01
CA CYS A 118 -11.35 -8.65 4.54
C CYS A 118 -10.78 -9.98 5.03
N SER A 119 -9.62 -10.37 4.50
CA SER A 119 -8.89 -11.56 4.94
C SER A 119 -7.41 -11.25 5.06
N THR A 120 -6.77 -11.73 6.12
CA THR A 120 -5.31 -11.64 6.31
C THR A 120 -4.70 -13.00 6.03
N LYS A 121 -3.81 -13.10 5.03
CA LYS A 121 -2.89 -14.23 4.91
C LYS A 121 -1.59 -13.86 5.63
N LYS A 122 -1.19 -14.70 6.58
CA LYS A 122 0.08 -14.57 7.31
C LYS A 122 1.14 -15.40 6.61
#